data_AF-A0A7W1HJF6-F1
#
_entry.id   AF-A0A7W1HJF6-F1
#
_cell.length_a   1.000
_cell.length_b   1.000
_cell.length_c   1.000
_cell.angle_alpha   90.00
_cell.angle_beta   90.00
_cell.angle_gamma   90.00
#
_symmetry.space_group_name_H-M   'P 1'
#
loop_
_entity.id
_entity.type
_entity.pdbx_description
1 polymer ?
#
loop_
_entity_poly.entity_id
_entity_poly.type
_entity_poly.pdbx_seq_one_letter_code
_entity_poly.pdbx_strand_id
1 'polypeptide(L)'
;MKNKQFLGLASLALAALFPLALFPGDARASSHMDAPLITLDPSANTADVYAFLHEEGGAKVLETALAVYPFEEPGEGPNNFSFDDNVLYEVHVSLGDDVATGAATVSYQFRFTTTFKNEDTILQAFLGVINTVDGANQNLTQNYTVTRVDRRDNSTTELGSGVVPPNNQGIVTPLYNIGDNGENAAKPGVATDAELDQYTTMSIQDLGGGYKSFAGQREDGFYADIQAVFDLLSFRSGNSVFDSQGGFNLHTIVLQIPLTDLGGDQQVVGVYATTSRQTTRVLSEGPASLPPVNTGPFVQVGRQGNPLFNEGLVALKDKDLYSRTKPTEDATLFQQYASSPELAKLINTILFNGEMTAIEENRTDLVGIFIPDIIKVDLSTAPARLAGGGAGFLANPDDEGFNRLGIFGGDTLTSTVQPGFFGNGTVPGGWPNGRRFGDDVLDITVSAILSDLRDPVNPVITPADGIDNVNSNDSVYSKVFPYAGTPHNGRNHMHHSALAVVTEDRFLNVSTRGPVETGDSVLIGGVIIGGNAVKSVIFRALGPSLEGNSVMDPLADPTLEIYQGSTLIASNDNWQDTQADEITATGLAPSDPLEAAIVLDLAPGAYTMIVRGKNGTTGVAVVEGYDLDQ
;
A
#
# COMPACT_ATOMS: atom_id res chain seq x y z
N MET A 1 -3.68 4.96 -76.15
CA MET A 1 -3.27 3.91 -77.11
C MET A 1 -3.02 2.61 -76.34
N LYS A 2 -3.70 1.53 -76.77
CA LYS A 2 -3.54 0.09 -76.41
C LYS A 2 -4.01 -0.30 -74.99
N ASN A 3 -5.22 -0.89 -74.83
CA ASN A 3 -5.65 -2.28 -75.10
C ASN A 3 -5.27 -3.23 -73.94
N LYS A 4 -6.07 -4.19 -73.44
CA LYS A 4 -7.39 -4.76 -73.78
C LYS A 4 -7.81 -5.75 -72.65
N GLN A 5 -9.12 -5.83 -72.39
CA GLN A 5 -10.01 -6.98 -72.11
C GLN A 5 -9.47 -8.33 -71.55
N PHE A 6 -10.22 -8.92 -70.59
CA PHE A 6 -10.78 -10.31 -70.53
C PHE A 6 -11.61 -10.41 -69.21
N LEU A 7 -12.94 -10.61 -69.16
CA LEU A 7 -13.82 -11.77 -69.42
C LEU A 7 -13.59 -13.01 -68.51
N GLY A 8 -14.61 -13.39 -67.71
CA GLY A 8 -14.94 -14.81 -67.46
C GLY A 8 -14.95 -15.37 -66.02
N LEU A 9 -16.14 -15.40 -65.41
CA LEU A 9 -16.79 -16.47 -64.60
C LEU A 9 -16.03 -17.45 -63.66
N ALA A 10 -16.61 -17.56 -62.46
CA ALA A 10 -16.99 -18.78 -61.71
C ALA A 10 -16.00 -19.44 -60.70
N SER A 11 -16.30 -19.17 -59.42
CA SER A 11 -16.51 -20.11 -58.29
C SER A 11 -15.44 -21.17 -57.92
N LEU A 12 -14.89 -21.09 -56.70
CA LEU A 12 -15.26 -21.94 -55.55
C LEU A 12 -14.48 -21.52 -54.28
N ALA A 13 -15.10 -21.76 -53.13
CA ALA A 13 -14.71 -21.36 -51.78
C ALA A 13 -13.43 -22.00 -51.24
N LEU A 14 -12.72 -21.31 -50.33
CA LEU A 14 -12.42 -21.85 -49.00
C LEU A 14 -11.96 -20.77 -47.99
N ALA A 15 -12.65 -20.75 -46.86
CA ALA A 15 -12.35 -20.25 -45.53
C ALA A 15 -11.02 -19.49 -45.26
N ALA A 16 -11.17 -18.25 -44.79
CA ALA A 16 -10.45 -17.73 -43.63
C ALA A 16 -11.25 -16.55 -43.04
N LEU A 17 -12.21 -16.86 -42.17
CA LEU A 17 -12.77 -15.87 -41.24
C LEU A 17 -11.65 -15.52 -40.25
N PHE A 18 -10.98 -14.39 -40.49
CA PHE A 18 -10.32 -13.66 -39.41
C PHE A 18 -11.44 -13.08 -38.53
N PRO A 19 -11.56 -13.45 -37.25
CA PRO A 19 -12.20 -12.55 -36.32
C PRO A 19 -11.30 -11.32 -36.25
N LEU A 20 -11.84 -10.16 -36.62
CA LEU A 20 -11.33 -8.89 -36.14
C LEU A 20 -11.33 -9.00 -34.61
N ALA A 21 -10.17 -9.26 -34.03
CA ALA A 21 -9.94 -9.02 -32.62
C ALA A 21 -10.13 -7.52 -32.42
N LEU A 22 -11.32 -7.14 -31.96
CA LEU A 22 -11.50 -5.89 -31.25
C LEU A 22 -10.58 -5.99 -30.04
N PHE A 23 -9.46 -5.28 -30.10
CA PHE A 23 -8.64 -5.04 -28.93
C PHE A 23 -9.57 -4.49 -27.83
N PRO A 24 -9.64 -5.11 -26.63
CA PRO A 24 -10.18 -4.40 -25.49
C PRO A 24 -9.28 -3.17 -25.31
N GLY A 25 -9.87 -1.99 -25.42
CA GLY A 25 -9.19 -0.77 -25.00
C GLY A 25 -8.85 -0.92 -23.52
N ASP A 26 -7.66 -0.49 -23.16
CA ASP A 26 -7.20 -0.46 -21.77
C ASP A 26 -8.27 0.21 -20.89
N ALA A 27 -8.94 -0.58 -20.05
CA ALA A 27 -9.74 -0.05 -18.97
C ALA A 27 -8.75 0.43 -17.89
N ARG A 28 -8.61 1.74 -17.73
CA ARG A 28 -7.90 2.29 -16.57
C ARG A 28 -8.83 2.13 -15.37
N ALA A 29 -8.58 1.14 -14.53
CA ALA A 29 -9.27 0.98 -13.25
C ALA A 29 -8.99 2.21 -12.37
N SER A 30 -10.00 2.70 -11.65
CA SER A 30 -9.94 3.94 -10.88
C SER A 30 -10.53 3.73 -9.50
N SER A 31 -9.70 3.91 -8.48
CA SER A 31 -10.03 4.12 -7.06
C SER A 31 -9.64 5.48 -6.50
N HIS A 32 -9.00 6.27 -7.34
CA HIS A 32 -8.31 7.50 -7.01
C HIS A 32 -8.50 8.53 -8.13
N MET A 33 -9.51 8.34 -8.99
CA MET A 33 -9.81 9.12 -10.20
C MET A 33 -11.33 9.10 -10.44
N ASP A 34 -12.08 9.42 -9.39
CA ASP A 34 -13.47 8.98 -9.20
C ASP A 34 -14.48 9.55 -10.21
N ALA A 35 -14.06 10.50 -11.04
CA ALA A 35 -14.84 11.06 -12.12
C ALA A 35 -14.00 11.27 -13.40
N PRO A 36 -14.59 11.15 -14.60
CA PRO A 36 -13.86 11.34 -15.85
C PRO A 36 -13.13 12.69 -15.94
N LEU A 37 -13.73 13.80 -15.50
CA LEU A 37 -13.07 15.10 -15.63
C LEU A 37 -11.88 15.27 -14.69
N ILE A 38 -11.93 14.73 -13.47
CA ILE A 38 -10.87 14.93 -12.47
C ILE A 38 -9.56 14.23 -12.86
N THR A 39 -9.64 13.21 -13.71
CA THR A 39 -8.45 12.53 -14.28
C THR A 39 -7.52 13.47 -15.08
N LEU A 40 -8.04 14.64 -15.49
CA LEU A 40 -7.29 15.67 -16.21
C LEU A 40 -6.68 16.75 -15.29
N ASP A 41 -6.94 16.68 -13.98
CA ASP A 41 -6.47 17.63 -12.97
C ASP A 41 -5.95 16.89 -11.71
N PRO A 42 -4.81 16.19 -11.81
CA PRO A 42 -4.35 15.27 -10.77
C PRO A 42 -4.07 15.97 -9.43
N SER A 43 -3.57 17.21 -9.43
CA SER A 43 -3.28 17.93 -8.17
C SER A 43 -4.54 18.40 -7.43
N ALA A 44 -5.69 18.44 -8.10
CA ALA A 44 -7.00 18.67 -7.49
C ALA A 44 -7.76 17.36 -7.25
N ASN A 45 -7.21 16.22 -7.63
CA ASN A 45 -7.88 14.94 -7.51
C ASN A 45 -7.84 14.47 -6.05
N THR A 46 -9.02 14.34 -5.44
CA THR A 46 -9.17 13.82 -4.09
C THR A 46 -9.07 12.31 -4.13
N ALA A 47 -8.11 11.80 -3.37
CA ALA A 47 -7.85 10.39 -3.21
C ALA A 47 -8.76 9.84 -2.10
N ASP A 48 -8.44 10.21 -0.86
CA ASP A 48 -9.14 9.74 0.32
C ASP A 48 -9.42 10.83 1.34
N VAL A 49 -10.46 10.59 2.15
CA VAL A 49 -10.73 11.35 3.37
C VAL A 49 -10.77 10.41 4.55
N TYR A 50 -10.12 10.81 5.63
CA TYR A 50 -10.14 10.12 6.92
C TYR A 50 -10.69 11.08 7.96
N ALA A 51 -11.47 10.54 8.89
CA ALA A 51 -11.97 11.30 10.02
C ALA A 51 -12.25 10.36 11.19
N PHE A 52 -11.56 10.52 12.32
CA PHE A 52 -11.75 9.65 13.47
C PHE A 52 -11.47 10.39 14.78
N LEU A 53 -12.06 9.88 15.87
CA LEU A 53 -11.85 10.41 17.19
C LEU A 53 -10.52 9.88 17.75
N HIS A 54 -9.68 10.77 18.26
CA HIS A 54 -8.46 10.42 18.99
C HIS A 54 -8.41 11.14 20.35
N GLU A 55 -7.44 10.81 21.19
CA GLU A 55 -7.18 11.50 22.45
C GLU A 55 -5.71 11.89 22.54
N GLU A 56 -5.44 13.18 22.64
CA GLU A 56 -4.10 13.71 22.84
C GLU A 56 -4.02 14.49 24.16
N GLY A 57 -3.03 14.17 25.00
CA GLY A 57 -2.82 14.89 26.26
C GLY A 57 -4.01 14.82 27.24
N GLY A 58 -4.84 13.78 27.14
CA GLY A 58 -6.07 13.61 27.92
C GLY A 58 -7.27 14.43 27.40
N ALA A 59 -7.15 15.03 26.22
CA ALA A 59 -8.24 15.72 25.55
C ALA A 59 -8.62 15.01 24.25
N LYS A 60 -9.91 14.75 24.07
CA LYS A 60 -10.45 14.26 22.81
C LYS A 60 -10.24 15.28 21.69
N VAL A 61 -9.87 14.78 20.52
CA VAL A 61 -9.68 15.56 19.29
C VAL A 61 -10.32 14.82 18.11
N LEU A 62 -10.79 15.59 17.12
CA LEU A 62 -11.18 15.04 15.82
C LEU A 62 -9.97 15.11 14.91
N GLU A 63 -9.48 13.96 14.48
CA GLU A 63 -8.44 13.86 13.46
C GLU A 63 -9.10 13.84 12.09
N THR A 64 -8.55 14.59 11.15
CA THR A 64 -8.99 14.60 9.76
C THR A 64 -7.80 14.52 8.82
N ALA A 65 -7.94 13.80 7.71
CA ALA A 65 -6.97 13.81 6.64
C ALA A 65 -7.64 13.89 5.27
N LEU A 66 -7.00 14.59 4.35
CA LEU A 66 -7.32 14.65 2.94
C LEU A 66 -6.09 14.22 2.16
N ALA A 67 -6.18 13.09 1.46
CA ALA A 67 -5.22 12.66 0.46
C ALA A 67 -5.61 13.23 -0.91
N VAL A 68 -4.62 13.69 -1.66
CA VAL A 68 -4.75 14.25 -3.01
C VAL A 68 -3.57 13.86 -3.87
N TYR A 69 -3.70 14.08 -5.17
CA TYR A 69 -2.63 13.80 -6.14
C TYR A 69 -2.19 12.33 -6.07
N PRO A 70 -3.09 11.38 -6.36
CA PRO A 70 -2.78 9.97 -6.23
C PRO A 70 -1.82 9.47 -7.32
N PHE A 71 -1.25 8.29 -7.09
CA PHE A 71 -0.31 7.60 -7.97
C PHE A 71 0.99 8.38 -8.21
N GLU A 72 1.54 8.97 -7.16
CA GLU A 72 2.85 9.60 -7.23
C GLU A 72 3.94 8.53 -7.27
N GLU A 73 4.59 8.41 -8.42
CA GLU A 73 5.76 7.54 -8.57
C GLU A 73 6.90 8.05 -7.67
N PRO A 74 7.37 7.27 -6.68
CA PRO A 74 8.41 7.74 -5.76
C PRO A 74 9.68 8.21 -6.46
N GLY A 75 10.05 7.57 -7.59
CA GLY A 75 11.29 7.80 -8.33
C GLY A 75 11.23 8.88 -9.41
N GLU A 76 10.16 9.69 -9.49
CA GLU A 76 10.02 10.68 -10.56
C GLU A 76 11.02 11.84 -10.43
N GLY A 77 11.60 12.25 -11.58
CA GLY A 77 12.51 13.39 -11.71
C GLY A 77 12.70 13.79 -13.18
N PRO A 78 13.19 15.00 -13.48
CA PRO A 78 13.78 16.00 -12.58
C PRO A 78 12.76 16.92 -11.90
N ASN A 79 11.47 16.76 -12.22
CA ASN A 79 10.40 17.53 -11.59
C ASN A 79 9.60 16.64 -10.64
N ASN A 80 9.42 17.10 -9.41
CA ASN A 80 8.73 16.37 -8.36
C ASN A 80 7.29 16.85 -8.20
N PHE A 81 6.47 15.97 -7.61
CA PHE A 81 5.12 16.30 -7.18
C PHE A 81 5.12 17.41 -6.11
N SER A 82 4.09 18.25 -6.15
CA SER A 82 3.90 19.34 -5.20
C SER A 82 2.41 19.66 -5.10
N PHE A 83 1.96 20.16 -3.94
CA PHE A 83 0.63 20.78 -3.86
C PHE A 83 0.54 21.94 -4.86
N ASP A 84 -0.62 22.12 -5.49
CA ASP A 84 -0.78 23.18 -6.50
C ASP A 84 -1.31 24.47 -5.85
N ASP A 85 -0.53 25.54 -5.95
CA ASP A 85 -0.83 26.89 -5.44
C ASP A 85 -2.20 27.45 -5.90
N ASN A 86 -2.75 26.91 -7.00
CA ASN A 86 -4.02 27.33 -7.58
C ASN A 86 -5.20 26.42 -7.19
N VAL A 87 -5.00 25.39 -6.37
CA VAL A 87 -6.09 24.64 -5.72
C VAL A 87 -6.40 25.29 -4.38
N LEU A 88 -7.69 25.40 -4.05
CA LEU A 88 -8.14 25.57 -2.68
C LEU A 88 -8.53 24.18 -2.15
N TYR A 89 -7.77 23.67 -1.19
CA TYR A 89 -8.04 22.41 -0.51
C TYR A 89 -8.84 22.70 0.76
N GLU A 90 -9.94 22.00 0.98
CA GLU A 90 -10.80 22.23 2.15
C GLU A 90 -11.23 20.93 2.82
N VAL A 91 -11.18 20.92 4.15
CA VAL A 91 -11.89 19.95 5.00
C VAL A 91 -13.10 20.64 5.60
N HIS A 92 -14.27 20.02 5.52
CA HIS A 92 -15.54 20.54 6.01
C HIS A 92 -16.05 19.70 7.18
N VAL A 93 -16.59 20.38 8.20
CA VAL A 93 -17.21 19.75 9.35
C VAL A 93 -18.66 20.22 9.49
N SER A 94 -19.60 19.28 9.47
CA SER A 94 -21.02 19.46 9.77
C SER A 94 -21.28 19.18 11.26
N LEU A 95 -21.99 20.08 11.94
CA LEU A 95 -22.32 19.98 13.36
C LEU A 95 -23.84 20.01 13.56
N GLY A 96 -24.35 19.33 14.59
CA GLY A 96 -25.77 19.37 14.95
C GLY A 96 -26.71 19.06 13.78
N ASP A 97 -27.70 19.92 13.54
CA ASP A 97 -28.71 19.73 12.50
C ASP A 97 -28.11 19.71 11.07
N ASP A 98 -26.94 20.31 10.87
CA ASP A 98 -26.28 20.33 9.56
C ASP A 98 -25.82 18.93 9.13
N VAL A 99 -25.58 18.01 10.07
CA VAL A 99 -25.18 16.62 9.78
C VAL A 99 -26.23 15.89 8.95
N ALA A 100 -27.52 16.15 9.20
CA ALA A 100 -28.60 15.49 8.48
C ALA A 100 -28.65 15.86 6.98
N THR A 101 -28.13 17.04 6.63
CA THR A 101 -28.08 17.53 5.24
C THR A 101 -26.66 17.50 4.66
N GLY A 102 -25.62 17.31 5.47
CA GLY A 102 -24.23 17.43 5.04
C GLY A 102 -23.81 18.86 4.73
N ALA A 103 -24.52 19.85 5.29
CA ALA A 103 -24.10 21.25 5.17
C ALA A 103 -22.83 21.49 5.99
N ALA A 104 -21.83 22.18 5.43
CA ALA A 104 -20.65 22.54 6.19
C ALA A 104 -21.01 23.60 7.24
N THR A 105 -20.76 23.32 8.51
CA THR A 105 -20.85 24.31 9.60
C THR A 105 -19.54 25.09 9.71
N VAL A 106 -18.42 24.37 9.66
CA VAL A 106 -17.06 24.92 9.68
C VAL A 106 -16.27 24.36 8.49
N SER A 107 -15.44 25.17 7.84
CA SER A 107 -14.43 24.73 6.87
C SER A 107 -13.03 25.06 7.36
N TYR A 108 -12.06 24.25 6.99
CA TYR A 108 -10.63 24.50 7.15
C TYR A 108 -9.98 24.52 5.78
N GLN A 109 -9.44 25.67 5.41
CA GLN A 109 -8.90 25.96 4.08
C GLN A 109 -7.37 25.92 4.12
N PHE A 110 -6.77 25.16 3.21
CA PHE A 110 -5.33 25.09 3.01
C PHE A 110 -4.95 25.77 1.70
N ARG A 111 -4.01 26.72 1.79
CA ARG A 111 -3.49 27.48 0.65
C ARG A 111 -1.97 27.34 0.62
N PHE A 112 -1.44 26.82 -0.48
CA PHE A 112 0.00 26.58 -0.66
C PHE A 112 0.66 27.70 -1.44
N THR A 113 1.95 27.88 -1.22
CA THR A 113 2.81 28.79 -1.98
C THR A 113 4.15 28.12 -2.21
N THR A 114 4.51 27.98 -3.47
CA THR A 114 5.75 27.35 -3.92
C THR A 114 6.81 28.39 -4.23
N THR A 115 8.04 28.18 -3.75
CA THR A 115 9.19 29.04 -4.06
C THR A 115 10.46 28.23 -4.34
N PHE A 116 11.39 28.83 -5.09
CA PHE A 116 12.70 28.24 -5.40
C PHE A 116 13.82 29.05 -4.76
N LYS A 117 14.82 28.39 -4.16
CA LYS A 117 16.01 29.06 -3.60
C LYS A 117 16.99 29.50 -4.67
N ASN A 118 17.09 28.74 -5.75
CA ASN A 118 17.87 29.04 -6.94
C ASN A 118 17.09 28.62 -8.19
N GLU A 119 16.76 29.59 -9.05
CA GLU A 119 16.11 29.36 -10.33
C GLU A 119 17.13 29.24 -11.50
N ASP A 120 18.40 29.61 -11.28
CA ASP A 120 19.48 29.50 -12.26
C ASP A 120 20.16 28.11 -12.19
N THR A 121 19.34 27.06 -12.28
CA THR A 121 19.77 25.66 -12.23
C THR A 121 18.71 24.75 -12.86
N ILE A 122 19.12 23.56 -13.30
CA ILE A 122 18.19 22.51 -13.76
C ILE A 122 17.61 21.69 -12.60
N LEU A 123 18.17 21.84 -11.39
CA LEU A 123 17.79 21.03 -10.25
C LEU A 123 16.54 21.62 -9.59
N GLN A 124 15.37 21.04 -9.86
CA GLN A 124 14.10 21.60 -9.36
C GLN A 124 13.98 21.46 -7.85
N ALA A 125 14.11 20.25 -7.30
CA ALA A 125 13.76 19.96 -5.92
C ALA A 125 14.91 20.19 -4.91
N PHE A 126 16.17 20.02 -5.31
CA PHE A 126 17.31 20.00 -4.39
C PHE A 126 18.58 20.63 -4.99
N LEU A 127 19.40 21.27 -4.15
CA LEU A 127 20.74 21.78 -4.47
C LEU A 127 21.86 20.90 -3.86
N GLY A 128 21.47 19.89 -3.08
CA GLY A 128 22.34 18.95 -2.38
C GLY A 128 21.51 18.03 -1.49
N VAL A 129 22.16 17.25 -0.61
CA VAL A 129 21.46 16.42 0.37
C VAL A 129 20.72 17.31 1.37
N ILE A 130 19.43 17.08 1.56
CA ILE A 130 18.55 17.86 2.43
C ILE A 130 18.62 17.25 3.82
N ASN A 131 19.20 17.94 4.81
CA ASN A 131 19.21 17.46 6.20
C ASN A 131 18.23 18.24 7.10
N THR A 132 17.53 19.21 6.52
CA THR A 132 16.62 20.10 7.25
C THR A 132 15.55 20.55 6.27
N VAL A 133 14.29 20.46 6.68
CA VAL A 133 13.15 21.00 5.92
C VAL A 133 13.32 22.50 5.76
N ASP A 134 13.08 23.01 4.54
CA ASP A 134 13.39 24.39 4.15
C ASP A 134 14.86 24.79 4.43
N GLY A 135 15.78 23.82 4.40
CA GLY A 135 17.22 24.04 4.47
C GLY A 135 17.78 24.57 3.15
N ALA A 136 19.02 25.08 3.13
CA ALA A 136 19.65 25.64 1.92
C ALA A 136 19.72 24.67 0.73
N ASN A 137 19.71 23.35 0.99
CA ASN A 137 19.79 22.32 -0.03
C ASN A 137 18.42 21.88 -0.58
N GLN A 138 17.31 22.30 0.02
CA GLN A 138 15.97 22.07 -0.54
C GLN A 138 15.64 23.22 -1.47
N ASN A 139 15.69 22.99 -2.79
CA ASN A 139 15.49 24.06 -3.76
C ASN A 139 14.01 24.44 -3.88
N LEU A 140 13.14 23.46 -4.13
CA LEU A 140 11.69 23.62 -4.12
C LEU A 140 11.19 23.58 -2.68
N THR A 141 10.58 24.66 -2.24
CA THR A 141 9.98 24.78 -0.90
C THR A 141 8.53 25.18 -1.04
N GLN A 142 7.66 24.60 -0.21
CA GLN A 142 6.27 25.03 -0.12
C GLN A 142 5.93 25.35 1.33
N ASN A 143 5.24 26.46 1.51
CA ASN A 143 4.58 26.80 2.77
C ASN A 143 3.07 26.80 2.55
N TYR A 144 2.31 26.60 3.61
CA TYR A 144 0.86 26.68 3.59
C TYR A 144 0.30 27.52 4.73
N THR A 145 -0.90 28.07 4.53
CA THR A 145 -1.71 28.66 5.59
C THR A 145 -2.96 27.82 5.84
N VAL A 146 -3.41 27.80 7.10
CA VAL A 146 -4.64 27.14 7.52
C VAL A 146 -5.63 28.20 7.99
N THR A 147 -6.76 28.31 7.29
CA THR A 147 -7.80 29.29 7.58
C THR A 147 -9.11 28.59 7.94
N ARG A 148 -9.64 28.90 9.11
CA ARG A 148 -10.95 28.45 9.58
C ARG A 148 -12.04 29.40 9.10
N VAL A 149 -13.12 28.85 8.54
CA VAL A 149 -14.33 29.57 8.12
C VAL A 149 -15.52 29.00 8.87
N ASP A 150 -16.13 29.81 9.73
CA ASP A 150 -17.27 29.42 10.56
C ASP A 150 -18.56 30.05 10.03
N ARG A 151 -19.51 29.22 9.62
CA ARG A 151 -20.78 29.69 9.03
C ARG A 151 -21.84 29.99 10.07
N ARG A 152 -21.61 29.65 11.35
CA ARG A 152 -22.53 29.99 12.45
C ARG A 152 -22.56 31.49 12.70
N ASP A 153 -21.40 32.15 12.57
CA ASP A 153 -21.23 33.59 12.76
C ASP A 153 -20.63 34.32 11.53
N ASN A 154 -20.36 33.59 10.44
CA ASN A 154 -19.70 34.07 9.23
C ASN A 154 -18.29 34.64 9.48
N SER A 155 -17.57 34.10 10.46
CA SER A 155 -16.19 34.50 10.75
C SER A 155 -15.16 33.72 9.93
N THR A 156 -14.02 34.37 9.70
CA THR A 156 -12.84 33.75 9.09
C THR A 156 -11.63 34.06 9.97
N THR A 157 -10.87 33.02 10.35
CA THR A 157 -9.73 33.13 11.25
C THR A 157 -8.55 32.33 10.69
N GLU A 158 -7.41 32.97 10.49
CA GLU A 158 -6.15 32.26 10.22
C GLU A 158 -5.70 31.57 11.49
N LEU A 159 -5.58 30.24 11.45
CA LEU A 159 -5.11 29.44 12.58
C LEU A 159 -3.58 29.44 12.63
N GLY A 160 -2.91 29.43 11.47
CA GLY A 160 -1.47 29.52 11.38
C GLY A 160 -0.95 29.06 10.01
N SER A 161 0.34 28.73 9.97
CA SER A 161 1.05 28.31 8.76
C SER A 161 1.98 27.13 9.03
N GLY A 162 2.34 26.41 7.97
CA GLY A 162 3.34 25.34 8.03
C GLY A 162 4.18 25.20 6.78
N VAL A 163 5.10 24.24 6.83
CA VAL A 163 6.07 23.95 5.77
C VAL A 163 5.91 22.51 5.30
N VAL A 164 5.94 22.32 3.98
CA VAL A 164 5.87 21.00 3.34
C VAL A 164 7.29 20.40 3.32
N PRO A 165 7.48 19.17 3.85
CA PRO A 165 8.77 18.50 3.80
C PRO A 165 9.11 18.12 2.34
N PRO A 166 10.38 17.82 2.02
CA PRO A 166 10.72 17.34 0.68
C PRO A 166 10.09 15.96 0.41
N ASN A 167 9.87 15.62 -0.86
CA ASN A 167 9.42 14.29 -1.30
C ASN A 167 10.55 13.26 -1.11
N ASN A 168 10.21 11.98 -0.90
CA ASN A 168 11.21 10.95 -0.66
C ASN A 168 11.86 10.44 -1.96
N GLN A 169 13.02 10.98 -2.29
CA GLN A 169 13.81 10.63 -3.47
C GLN A 169 15.00 9.71 -3.19
N GLY A 170 15.16 9.23 -1.96
CA GLY A 170 16.32 8.44 -1.55
C GLY A 170 17.51 9.30 -1.13
N ILE A 171 18.64 9.26 -1.86
CA ILE A 171 19.93 9.86 -1.41
C ILE A 171 19.83 11.32 -1.00
N VAL A 172 19.00 12.10 -1.70
CA VAL A 172 18.85 13.55 -1.42
C VAL A 172 17.93 13.82 -0.24
N THR A 173 17.11 12.84 0.18
CA THR A 173 16.20 12.91 1.32
C THR A 173 16.39 11.71 2.26
N PRO A 174 17.60 11.49 2.79
CA PRO A 174 17.95 10.22 3.42
C PRO A 174 17.19 9.94 4.72
N LEU A 175 16.67 10.97 5.40
CA LEU A 175 16.12 10.85 6.75
C LEU A 175 14.74 10.17 6.82
N TYR A 176 14.09 9.96 5.67
CA TYR A 176 12.91 9.08 5.57
C TYR A 176 13.27 7.59 5.57
N ASN A 177 14.53 7.23 5.28
CA ASN A 177 14.90 5.87 4.93
C ASN A 177 15.63 5.17 6.07
N ILE A 178 15.53 3.84 6.11
CA ILE A 178 16.20 3.02 7.13
C ILE A 178 17.71 3.29 7.09
N GLY A 179 18.27 3.65 8.25
CA GLY A 179 19.71 3.95 8.37
C GLY A 179 20.12 5.33 7.87
N ASP A 180 19.18 6.22 7.56
CA ASP A 180 19.43 7.63 7.23
C ASP A 180 20.43 7.82 6.08
N ASN A 181 20.34 6.97 5.05
CA ASN A 181 21.29 6.95 3.93
C ASN A 181 20.67 7.13 2.54
N GLY A 182 19.34 7.04 2.42
CA GLY A 182 18.63 7.14 1.14
C GLY A 182 18.72 5.93 0.21
N GLU A 183 19.47 4.89 0.58
CA GLU A 183 19.64 3.64 -0.20
C GLU A 183 18.58 2.59 0.16
N ASN A 184 18.13 2.57 1.42
CA ASN A 184 17.19 1.57 1.91
C ASN A 184 15.73 2.00 1.76
N ALA A 185 14.79 1.06 1.98
CA ALA A 185 13.37 1.36 2.03
C ALA A 185 13.04 2.50 3.02
N ALA A 186 11.85 3.08 2.86
CA ALA A 186 11.29 4.02 3.83
C ALA A 186 11.24 3.38 5.23
N LYS A 187 11.37 4.20 6.27
CA LYS A 187 11.15 3.76 7.65
C LYS A 187 9.69 3.30 7.80
N PRO A 188 9.43 2.23 8.55
CA PRO A 188 8.05 1.85 8.87
C PRO A 188 7.39 2.92 9.74
N GLY A 189 6.06 2.99 9.69
CA GLY A 189 5.28 3.80 10.63
C GLY A 189 5.51 3.38 12.08
N VAL A 190 5.28 4.32 12.99
CA VAL A 190 5.77 4.24 14.38
C VAL A 190 4.67 4.37 15.42
N ALA A 191 4.96 3.91 16.64
CA ALA A 191 4.00 3.92 17.75
C ALA A 191 4.03 5.21 18.58
N THR A 192 5.14 5.97 18.55
CA THR A 192 5.32 7.18 19.36
C THR A 192 5.94 8.34 18.56
N ASP A 193 5.64 9.58 18.98
CA ASP A 193 6.17 10.78 18.32
C ASP A 193 7.71 10.82 18.28
N ALA A 194 8.37 10.24 19.30
CA ALA A 194 9.83 10.24 19.41
C ALA A 194 10.52 9.36 18.36
N GLU A 195 9.77 8.47 17.71
CA GLU A 195 10.28 7.53 16.72
C GLU A 195 10.05 8.02 15.28
N LEU A 196 9.28 9.11 15.10
CA LEU A 196 8.99 9.67 13.79
C LEU A 196 10.29 10.01 13.04
N ASP A 197 10.23 9.88 11.71
CA ASP A 197 11.31 10.37 10.88
C ASP A 197 11.49 11.89 11.03
N GLN A 198 12.70 12.37 10.72
CA GLN A 198 13.07 13.73 11.03
C GLN A 198 12.34 14.76 10.14
N TYR A 199 12.03 14.44 8.88
CA TYR A 199 11.32 15.39 8.03
C TYR A 199 9.87 15.54 8.47
N THR A 200 9.20 14.44 8.81
CA THR A 200 7.85 14.47 9.39
C THR A 200 7.85 15.29 10.67
N THR A 201 8.78 15.03 11.59
CA THR A 201 8.89 15.76 12.87
C THR A 201 9.09 17.27 12.65
N MET A 202 9.94 17.67 11.69
CA MET A 202 10.20 19.09 11.39
C MET A 202 9.01 19.80 10.74
N SER A 203 8.09 19.05 10.14
CA SER A 203 6.95 19.59 9.38
C SER A 203 5.62 19.57 10.13
N ILE A 204 5.49 18.83 11.23
CA ILE A 204 4.32 18.93 12.11
C ILE A 204 4.28 20.32 12.76
N GLN A 205 3.15 21.01 12.61
CA GLN A 205 2.94 22.36 13.17
C GLN A 205 1.87 22.38 14.25
N ASP A 206 2.22 22.93 15.41
CA ASP A 206 1.25 23.43 16.39
C ASP A 206 0.74 24.80 15.90
N LEU A 207 -0.56 24.87 15.60
CA LEU A 207 -1.22 26.10 15.14
C LEU A 207 -1.79 26.91 16.33
N GLY A 208 -1.57 26.46 17.57
CA GLY A 208 -2.15 27.03 18.76
C GLY A 208 -3.61 26.61 18.98
N GLY A 209 -4.13 26.86 20.19
CA GLY A 209 -5.52 26.57 20.52
C GLY A 209 -5.91 25.08 20.54
N GLY A 210 -4.94 24.17 20.47
CA GLY A 210 -5.16 22.72 20.38
C GLY A 210 -5.22 22.17 18.95
N TYR A 211 -4.98 23.01 17.95
CA TYR A 211 -4.87 22.59 16.55
C TYR A 211 -3.45 22.14 16.20
N LYS A 212 -3.36 21.07 15.41
CA LYS A 212 -2.10 20.59 14.83
C LYS A 212 -2.29 20.30 13.35
N SER A 213 -1.30 20.59 12.52
CA SER A 213 -1.36 20.31 11.08
C SER A 213 -0.08 19.67 10.55
N PHE A 214 -0.23 18.94 9.46
CA PHE A 214 0.85 18.45 8.61
C PHE A 214 0.36 18.48 7.15
N ALA A 215 1.24 18.82 6.21
CA ALA A 215 0.99 18.64 4.80
C ALA A 215 2.28 18.17 4.10
N GLY A 216 2.22 17.05 3.38
CA GLY A 216 3.39 16.49 2.69
C GLY A 216 3.09 15.16 2.01
N GLN A 217 4.08 14.68 1.25
CA GLN A 217 4.01 13.37 0.61
C GLN A 217 4.01 12.26 1.67
N ARG A 218 3.09 11.30 1.55
CA ARG A 218 2.99 10.06 2.33
C ARG A 218 2.85 8.87 1.39
N GLU A 219 2.90 7.66 1.94
CA GLU A 219 2.52 6.48 1.18
C GLU A 219 1.00 6.52 0.91
N ASP A 220 0.56 5.82 -0.14
CA ASP A 220 -0.86 5.61 -0.37
C ASP A 220 -1.39 4.53 0.60
N GLY A 221 -2.02 4.99 1.67
CA GLY A 221 -2.52 4.11 2.72
C GLY A 221 -3.84 3.39 2.39
N PHE A 222 -4.42 3.57 1.20
CA PHE A 222 -5.55 2.76 0.75
C PHE A 222 -5.02 1.48 0.12
N TYR A 223 -5.65 0.33 0.42
CA TYR A 223 -5.28 -0.94 -0.18
C TYR A 223 -6.52 -1.66 -0.71
N ALA A 224 -6.43 -2.16 -1.94
CA ALA A 224 -7.39 -3.09 -2.54
C ALA A 224 -6.91 -3.56 -3.93
N ASP A 225 -7.47 -4.67 -4.40
CA ASP A 225 -7.32 -5.11 -5.79
C ASP A 225 -8.31 -4.41 -6.73
N ILE A 226 -8.14 -3.08 -6.85
CA ILE A 226 -9.00 -2.22 -7.69
C ILE A 226 -8.97 -2.65 -9.15
N GLN A 227 -7.83 -3.14 -9.63
CA GLN A 227 -7.75 -3.71 -10.96
C GLN A 227 -8.73 -4.88 -11.13
N ALA A 228 -8.79 -5.83 -10.19
CA ALA A 228 -9.74 -6.94 -10.27
C ALA A 228 -11.19 -6.48 -10.15
N VAL A 229 -11.48 -5.49 -9.30
CA VAL A 229 -12.83 -4.92 -9.15
C VAL A 229 -13.37 -4.45 -10.51
N PHE A 230 -12.58 -3.65 -11.23
CA PHE A 230 -13.01 -3.08 -12.52
C PHE A 230 -12.70 -3.97 -13.72
N ASP A 231 -11.94 -5.06 -13.54
CA ASP A 231 -11.79 -6.15 -14.50
C ASP A 231 -12.82 -7.25 -14.24
N LEU A 232 -14.10 -6.86 -14.33
CA LEU A 232 -15.25 -7.76 -14.20
C LEU A 232 -15.35 -8.49 -12.84
N LEU A 233 -14.94 -7.87 -11.74
CA LEU A 233 -14.89 -8.51 -10.41
C LEU A 233 -14.09 -9.82 -10.45
N SER A 234 -13.02 -9.88 -11.26
CA SER A 234 -12.19 -11.07 -11.45
C SER A 234 -11.15 -11.20 -10.34
N PHE A 235 -11.63 -11.34 -9.10
CA PHE A 235 -10.77 -11.38 -7.91
C PHE A 235 -9.73 -12.50 -7.96
N ARG A 236 -8.51 -12.16 -7.54
CA ARG A 236 -7.40 -13.10 -7.43
C ARG A 236 -7.64 -14.05 -6.25
N SER A 237 -6.99 -15.22 -6.26
CA SER A 237 -7.14 -16.22 -5.18
C SER A 237 -5.82 -16.90 -4.84
N GLY A 238 -5.80 -17.59 -3.70
CA GLY A 238 -4.60 -18.23 -3.18
C GLY A 238 -3.52 -17.22 -2.84
N ASN A 239 -2.28 -17.48 -3.26
CA ASN A 239 -1.13 -16.63 -2.92
C ASN A 239 -0.99 -15.39 -3.82
N SER A 240 -1.97 -15.13 -4.70
CA SER A 240 -1.93 -14.01 -5.63
C SER A 240 -2.55 -12.77 -4.98
N VAL A 241 -1.74 -11.99 -4.25
CA VAL A 241 -2.14 -10.71 -3.65
C VAL A 241 -1.66 -9.57 -4.56
N PHE A 242 -2.54 -8.61 -4.84
CA PHE A 242 -2.20 -7.43 -5.62
C PHE A 242 -2.97 -6.23 -5.08
N ASP A 243 -2.28 -5.39 -4.31
CA ASP A 243 -2.76 -4.05 -4.03
C ASP A 243 -2.62 -3.21 -5.31
N SER A 244 -3.57 -2.34 -5.63
CA SER A 244 -3.46 -1.47 -6.82
C SER A 244 -2.76 -0.15 -6.51
N GLN A 245 -2.62 0.17 -5.22
CA GLN A 245 -2.03 1.40 -4.70
C GLN A 245 -0.65 1.18 -4.11
N GLY A 246 -0.32 -0.06 -3.74
CA GLY A 246 0.96 -0.40 -3.15
C GLY A 246 2.14 0.11 -3.98
N GLY A 247 3.07 0.76 -3.27
CA GLY A 247 4.24 1.38 -3.84
C GLY A 247 4.08 2.80 -4.40
N PHE A 248 2.86 3.32 -4.48
CA PHE A 248 2.63 4.71 -4.81
C PHE A 248 2.66 5.60 -3.57
N ASN A 249 3.10 6.83 -3.79
CA ASN A 249 2.91 7.91 -2.83
C ASN A 249 1.70 8.77 -3.22
N LEU A 250 1.31 9.65 -2.31
CA LEU A 250 0.36 10.74 -2.56
C LEU A 250 0.67 11.92 -1.63
N HIS A 251 0.04 13.07 -1.87
CA HIS A 251 0.09 14.19 -0.94
C HIS A 251 -1.04 14.11 0.08
N THR A 252 -0.72 14.20 1.37
CA THR A 252 -1.71 14.21 2.46
C THR A 252 -1.70 15.52 3.22
N ILE A 253 -2.88 16.06 3.51
CA ILE A 253 -3.12 17.16 4.45
C ILE A 253 -3.80 16.57 5.68
N VAL A 254 -3.21 16.73 6.86
CA VAL A 254 -3.76 16.22 8.13
C VAL A 254 -3.99 17.40 9.09
N LEU A 255 -5.16 17.41 9.72
CA LEU A 255 -5.57 18.44 10.67
C LEU A 255 -6.23 17.79 11.90
N GLN A 256 -5.65 18.08 13.06
CA GLN A 256 -6.21 17.80 14.36
C GLN A 256 -7.07 18.98 14.81
N ILE A 257 -8.31 18.71 15.21
CA ILE A 257 -9.28 19.72 15.62
C ILE A 257 -9.70 19.48 17.09
N PRO A 258 -9.52 20.44 18.00
CA PRO A 258 -9.95 20.30 19.38
C PRO A 258 -11.48 20.31 19.48
N LEU A 259 -12.06 19.35 20.21
CA LEU A 259 -13.53 19.24 20.30
C LEU A 259 -14.20 20.46 20.96
N THR A 260 -13.46 21.24 21.75
CA THR A 260 -13.95 22.50 22.29
C THR A 260 -14.34 23.51 21.22
N ASP A 261 -13.68 23.49 20.05
CA ASP A 261 -14.07 24.34 18.91
C ASP A 261 -15.36 23.85 18.23
N LEU A 262 -15.60 22.54 18.28
CA LEU A 262 -16.75 21.88 17.67
C LEU A 262 -18.00 21.86 18.58
N GLY A 263 -17.89 22.32 19.82
CA GLY A 263 -19.00 22.35 20.79
C GLY A 263 -19.06 21.15 21.74
N GLY A 264 -18.00 20.35 21.81
CA GLY A 264 -17.87 19.22 22.74
C GLY A 264 -18.11 17.85 22.10
N ASP A 265 -18.10 16.81 22.94
CA ASP A 265 -18.08 15.41 22.52
C ASP A 265 -19.46 14.73 22.52
N GLN A 266 -20.50 15.39 23.04
CA GLN A 266 -21.87 14.86 23.11
C GLN A 266 -22.62 15.06 21.79
N GLN A 267 -22.02 14.66 20.67
CA GLN A 267 -22.59 14.80 19.34
C GLN A 267 -21.94 13.86 18.33
N VAL A 268 -22.60 13.73 17.18
CA VAL A 268 -22.00 13.17 15.96
C VAL A 268 -21.73 14.32 15.01
N VAL A 269 -20.57 14.27 14.34
CA VAL A 269 -20.17 15.26 13.33
C VAL A 269 -20.04 14.61 11.96
N GLY A 270 -20.21 15.40 10.92
CA GLY A 270 -19.99 14.98 9.53
C GLY A 270 -18.69 15.55 8.99
N VAL A 271 -17.89 14.78 8.27
CA VAL A 271 -16.66 15.25 7.63
C VAL A 271 -16.65 14.89 6.15
N TYR A 272 -16.32 15.85 5.31
CA TYR A 272 -16.00 15.63 3.89
C TYR A 272 -14.96 16.64 3.45
N ALA A 273 -14.33 16.42 2.31
CA ALA A 273 -13.32 17.30 1.76
C ALA A 273 -13.64 17.73 0.33
N THR A 274 -13.09 18.87 -0.07
CA THR A 274 -13.20 19.37 -1.44
C THR A 274 -11.89 19.94 -1.95
N THR A 275 -11.78 19.95 -3.27
CA THR A 275 -10.78 20.73 -4.00
C THR A 275 -11.51 21.68 -4.94
N SER A 276 -11.02 22.92 -4.99
CA SER A 276 -11.64 23.98 -5.78
C SER A 276 -10.61 24.71 -6.65
N ARG A 277 -11.05 25.15 -7.83
CA ARG A 277 -10.28 25.96 -8.78
C ARG A 277 -10.94 27.30 -9.00
N GLN A 278 -10.17 28.32 -9.39
CA GLN A 278 -10.77 29.57 -9.84
C GLN A 278 -11.46 29.40 -11.19
N THR A 279 -12.57 30.10 -11.40
CA THR A 279 -13.43 29.94 -12.59
C THR A 279 -12.78 30.27 -13.94
N THR A 280 -11.64 30.98 -13.96
CA THR A 280 -11.00 31.42 -15.20
C THR A 280 -9.50 31.21 -15.15
N ARG A 281 -8.96 30.48 -16.13
CA ARG A 281 -7.53 30.31 -16.39
C ARG A 281 -7.18 30.90 -17.75
N VAL A 282 -6.23 31.82 -17.79
CA VAL A 282 -5.72 32.43 -19.02
C VAL A 282 -4.33 31.88 -19.30
N LEU A 283 -4.17 31.31 -20.49
CA LEU A 283 -2.88 30.86 -21.04
C LEU A 283 -2.39 31.91 -22.04
N SER A 284 -1.08 32.12 -22.10
CA SER A 284 -0.44 32.96 -23.12
C SER A 284 0.59 32.17 -23.92
N GLU A 285 0.81 32.58 -25.18
CA GLU A 285 1.78 31.96 -26.09
C GLU A 285 2.82 33.00 -26.58
N GLY A 286 4.06 32.53 -26.77
CA GLY A 286 5.18 33.31 -27.31
C GLY A 286 6.29 33.64 -26.28
N PRO A 287 7.39 34.27 -26.71
CA PRO A 287 8.57 34.52 -25.85
C PRO A 287 8.32 35.44 -24.65
N ALA A 288 7.21 36.19 -24.65
CA ALA A 288 6.78 37.06 -23.56
C ALA A 288 5.59 36.46 -22.77
N SER A 289 5.35 35.16 -22.91
CA SER A 289 4.30 34.47 -22.17
C SER A 289 4.50 34.64 -20.68
N LEU A 290 3.42 34.95 -19.98
CA LEU A 290 3.38 34.91 -18.54
C LEU A 290 3.00 33.48 -18.09
N PRO A 291 3.36 33.08 -16.86
CA PRO A 291 2.75 31.91 -16.24
C PRO A 291 1.22 31.96 -16.31
N PRO A 292 0.52 30.81 -16.34
CA PRO A 292 -0.94 30.78 -16.33
C PRO A 292 -1.51 31.67 -15.23
N VAL A 293 -2.46 32.53 -15.60
CA VAL A 293 -3.13 33.44 -14.65
C VAL A 293 -4.51 32.90 -14.33
N ASN A 294 -4.76 32.64 -13.05
CA ASN A 294 -6.05 32.19 -12.54
C ASN A 294 -6.79 33.36 -11.85
N THR A 295 -8.09 33.50 -12.12
CA THR A 295 -8.92 34.60 -11.59
C THR A 295 -10.38 34.18 -11.39
N GLY A 296 -11.11 34.97 -10.62
CA GLY A 296 -12.52 34.73 -10.29
C GLY A 296 -12.68 33.95 -8.98
N PRO A 297 -13.94 33.69 -8.56
CA PRO A 297 -14.23 32.90 -7.37
C PRO A 297 -13.75 31.45 -7.53
N PHE A 298 -13.49 30.79 -6.39
CA PHE A 298 -13.28 29.36 -6.36
C PHE A 298 -14.60 28.62 -6.60
N VAL A 299 -14.52 27.54 -7.36
CA VAL A 299 -15.60 26.57 -7.60
C VAL A 299 -15.07 25.17 -7.37
N GLN A 300 -15.88 24.35 -6.72
CA GLN A 300 -15.58 22.95 -6.44
C GLN A 300 -15.39 22.17 -7.75
N VAL A 301 -14.29 21.42 -7.83
CA VAL A 301 -13.98 20.54 -8.96
C VAL A 301 -13.87 19.07 -8.53
N GLY A 302 -13.53 18.83 -7.27
CA GLY A 302 -13.51 17.51 -6.64
C GLY A 302 -14.12 17.55 -5.24
N ARG A 303 -14.68 16.42 -4.81
CA ARG A 303 -15.09 16.18 -3.43
C ARG A 303 -14.99 14.71 -3.08
N GLN A 304 -14.78 14.44 -1.80
CA GLN A 304 -14.78 13.10 -1.25
C GLN A 304 -15.36 13.11 0.17
N GLY A 305 -16.18 12.12 0.50
CA GLY A 305 -16.74 11.87 1.82
C GLY A 305 -16.54 10.41 2.18
N ASN A 306 -17.56 9.57 2.05
CA ASN A 306 -17.41 8.14 2.26
C ASN A 306 -16.62 7.48 1.13
N PRO A 307 -15.74 6.52 1.46
CA PRO A 307 -15.02 5.74 0.46
C PRO A 307 -15.98 5.01 -0.47
N LEU A 308 -15.55 4.76 -1.71
CA LEU A 308 -16.24 3.96 -2.73
C LEU A 308 -17.62 4.46 -3.18
N PHE A 309 -18.18 5.54 -2.63
CA PHE A 309 -19.52 5.97 -3.01
C PHE A 309 -19.57 6.47 -4.46
N ASN A 310 -18.77 7.50 -4.77
CA ASN A 310 -18.69 8.01 -6.13
C ASN A 310 -18.07 6.99 -7.07
N GLU A 311 -17.03 6.30 -6.62
CA GLU A 311 -16.26 5.31 -7.38
C GLU A 311 -17.11 4.09 -7.80
N GLY A 312 -17.76 3.44 -6.84
CA GLY A 312 -18.42 2.15 -7.01
C GLY A 312 -19.94 2.21 -7.18
N LEU A 313 -20.62 3.25 -6.68
CA LEU A 313 -22.10 3.31 -6.72
C LEU A 313 -22.65 4.35 -7.70
N VAL A 314 -22.03 5.53 -7.81
CA VAL A 314 -22.51 6.59 -8.70
C VAL A 314 -22.26 6.24 -10.16
N ALA A 315 -23.30 6.25 -10.98
CA ALA A 315 -23.17 5.91 -12.39
C ALA A 315 -22.34 6.95 -13.16
N LEU A 316 -21.66 6.49 -14.22
CA LEU A 316 -20.74 7.29 -15.04
C LEU A 316 -21.29 8.66 -15.46
N LYS A 317 -22.57 8.73 -15.85
CA LYS A 317 -23.22 9.98 -16.30
C LYS A 317 -23.24 11.08 -15.22
N ASP A 318 -23.19 10.70 -13.95
CA ASP A 318 -23.42 11.58 -12.81
C ASP A 318 -22.16 11.76 -11.93
N LYS A 319 -21.07 10.99 -12.14
CA LYS A 319 -19.80 11.10 -11.38
C LYS A 319 -19.18 12.51 -11.41
N ASP A 320 -19.22 13.15 -12.57
CA ASP A 320 -18.74 14.53 -12.73
C ASP A 320 -19.65 15.56 -12.03
N LEU A 321 -20.96 15.32 -12.04
CA LEU A 321 -21.93 16.17 -11.34
C LEU A 321 -21.78 16.03 -9.83
N TYR A 322 -21.57 14.80 -9.36
CA TYR A 322 -21.25 14.49 -7.97
C TYR A 322 -20.05 15.31 -7.48
N SER A 323 -18.95 15.27 -8.22
CA SER A 323 -17.70 15.96 -7.85
C SER A 323 -17.84 17.49 -7.75
N ARG A 324 -18.89 18.07 -8.35
CA ARG A 324 -19.13 19.52 -8.45
C ARG A 324 -20.37 20.00 -7.67
N THR A 325 -21.00 19.11 -6.92
CA THR A 325 -22.15 19.41 -6.06
C THR A 325 -21.82 19.16 -4.60
N LYS A 326 -22.61 19.72 -3.69
CA LYS A 326 -22.39 19.60 -2.24
C LYS A 326 -23.20 18.43 -1.68
N PRO A 327 -22.79 17.87 -0.52
CA PRO A 327 -23.57 16.83 0.14
C PRO A 327 -25.04 17.18 0.41
N THR A 328 -25.37 18.48 0.51
CA THR A 328 -26.75 19.00 0.62
C THR A 328 -27.67 18.63 -0.52
N GLU A 329 -27.13 18.26 -1.68
CA GLU A 329 -27.91 17.84 -2.86
C GLU A 329 -28.05 16.31 -2.96
N ASP A 330 -27.32 15.53 -2.15
CA ASP A 330 -27.14 14.09 -2.35
C ASP A 330 -28.44 13.30 -2.24
N ALA A 331 -29.30 13.68 -1.29
CA ALA A 331 -30.62 13.06 -1.12
C ALA A 331 -31.49 13.15 -2.39
N THR A 332 -31.34 14.23 -3.16
CA THR A 332 -32.10 14.44 -4.40
C THR A 332 -31.40 13.84 -5.61
N LEU A 333 -30.08 14.02 -5.70
CA LEU A 333 -29.33 13.72 -6.91
C LEU A 333 -28.73 12.31 -6.95
N PHE A 334 -28.38 11.72 -5.81
CA PHE A 334 -27.55 10.50 -5.76
C PHE A 334 -28.10 9.39 -4.85
N GLN A 335 -29.12 9.64 -4.04
CA GLN A 335 -29.70 8.63 -3.15
C GLN A 335 -30.11 7.34 -3.88
N GLN A 336 -30.54 7.42 -5.13
CA GLN A 336 -30.91 6.25 -5.93
C GLN A 336 -29.75 5.25 -6.08
N TYR A 337 -28.49 5.71 -6.07
CA TYR A 337 -27.31 4.87 -6.21
C TYR A 337 -27.02 4.06 -4.95
N ALA A 338 -27.35 4.60 -3.77
CA ALA A 338 -27.27 3.85 -2.52
C ALA A 338 -28.52 2.95 -2.31
N SER A 339 -29.71 3.43 -2.67
CA SER A 339 -30.98 2.71 -2.46
C SER A 339 -31.16 1.51 -3.37
N SER A 340 -30.60 1.57 -4.59
CA SER A 340 -30.69 0.53 -5.60
C SER A 340 -29.35 0.40 -6.33
N PRO A 341 -28.29 -0.06 -5.63
CA PRO A 341 -26.93 -0.06 -6.16
C PRO A 341 -26.79 -1.05 -7.33
N GLU A 342 -26.29 -0.56 -8.46
CA GLU A 342 -25.96 -1.40 -9.61
C GLU A 342 -24.89 -2.46 -9.24
N LEU A 343 -23.97 -2.11 -8.35
CA LEU A 343 -22.96 -3.04 -7.83
C LEU A 343 -23.57 -4.30 -7.21
N ALA A 344 -24.70 -4.20 -6.50
CA ALA A 344 -25.37 -5.40 -5.95
C ALA A 344 -25.86 -6.35 -7.06
N LYS A 345 -26.36 -5.78 -8.17
CA LYS A 345 -26.80 -6.55 -9.35
C LYS A 345 -25.62 -7.23 -10.03
N LEU A 346 -24.50 -6.52 -10.16
CA LEU A 346 -23.27 -7.05 -10.75
C LEU A 346 -22.68 -8.18 -9.90
N ILE A 347 -22.64 -8.00 -8.57
CA ILE A 347 -22.22 -9.05 -7.62
C ILE A 347 -23.09 -10.31 -7.79
N ASN A 348 -24.42 -10.19 -7.77
CA ASN A 348 -25.31 -11.33 -7.98
C ASN A 348 -25.09 -12.02 -9.33
N THR A 349 -24.94 -11.22 -10.39
CA THR A 349 -24.81 -11.74 -11.75
C THR A 349 -23.47 -12.43 -11.99
N ILE A 350 -22.38 -11.81 -11.55
CA ILE A 350 -21.01 -12.22 -11.88
C ILE A 350 -20.50 -13.25 -10.87
N LEU A 351 -20.64 -12.97 -9.56
CA LEU A 351 -20.06 -13.81 -8.51
C LEU A 351 -20.97 -14.97 -8.11
N PHE A 352 -22.29 -14.78 -8.20
CA PHE A 352 -23.28 -15.77 -7.77
C PHE A 352 -24.08 -16.40 -8.91
N ASN A 353 -23.62 -16.27 -10.16
CA ASN A 353 -24.28 -16.86 -11.35
C ASN A 353 -25.78 -16.51 -11.47
N GLY A 354 -26.18 -15.34 -10.97
CA GLY A 354 -27.58 -14.90 -10.93
C GLY A 354 -28.40 -15.44 -9.75
N GLU A 355 -27.80 -16.22 -8.84
CA GLU A 355 -28.42 -16.52 -7.55
C GLU A 355 -28.40 -15.27 -6.67
N MET A 356 -29.57 -14.71 -6.38
CA MET A 356 -29.68 -13.48 -5.59
C MET A 356 -29.20 -13.72 -4.15
N THR A 357 -28.07 -13.10 -3.81
CA THR A 357 -27.50 -13.07 -2.46
C THR A 357 -27.47 -11.64 -1.92
N ALA A 358 -27.05 -10.68 -2.74
CA ALA A 358 -27.09 -9.25 -2.43
C ALA A 358 -28.50 -8.68 -2.62
N ILE A 359 -28.92 -7.80 -1.70
CA ILE A 359 -30.20 -7.08 -1.83
C ILE A 359 -30.02 -5.89 -2.78
N GLU A 360 -30.77 -5.91 -3.89
CA GLU A 360 -30.61 -4.96 -5.00
C GLU A 360 -31.45 -3.69 -4.90
N GLU A 361 -32.48 -3.68 -4.04
CA GLU A 361 -33.45 -2.58 -3.96
C GLU A 361 -33.85 -2.27 -2.51
N ASN A 362 -34.37 -1.06 -2.30
CA ASN A 362 -34.85 -0.57 -1.00
C ASN A 362 -33.79 -0.69 0.11
N ARG A 363 -32.54 -0.34 -0.23
CA ARG A 363 -31.38 -0.33 0.68
C ARG A 363 -31.33 0.94 1.53
N THR A 364 -32.33 1.11 2.40
CA THR A 364 -32.38 2.25 3.34
C THR A 364 -31.20 2.28 4.31
N ASP A 365 -30.62 1.12 4.58
CA ASP A 365 -29.37 0.95 5.33
C ASP A 365 -28.17 1.57 4.61
N LEU A 366 -27.96 1.26 3.32
CA LEU A 366 -26.88 1.88 2.53
C LEU A 366 -27.11 3.37 2.33
N VAL A 367 -28.37 3.81 2.17
CA VAL A 367 -28.71 5.24 2.16
C VAL A 367 -28.27 5.90 3.47
N GLY A 368 -28.49 5.27 4.63
CA GLY A 368 -28.06 5.81 5.93
C GLY A 368 -26.54 5.91 6.09
N ILE A 369 -25.78 5.05 5.40
CA ILE A 369 -24.31 5.11 5.35
C ILE A 369 -23.86 6.26 4.44
N PHE A 370 -24.25 6.21 3.17
CA PHE A 370 -23.68 7.04 2.10
C PHE A 370 -24.36 8.39 1.87
N ILE A 371 -25.57 8.62 2.38
CA ILE A 371 -26.35 9.84 2.10
C ILE A 371 -26.67 10.60 3.40
N PRO A 372 -26.34 11.91 3.50
CA PRO A 372 -25.44 12.65 2.62
C PRO A 372 -24.03 12.06 2.65
N ASP A 373 -23.22 12.31 1.61
CA ASP A 373 -21.87 11.77 1.53
C ASP A 373 -20.90 12.55 2.42
N ILE A 374 -20.89 12.15 3.69
CA ILE A 374 -20.03 12.63 4.76
C ILE A 374 -19.62 11.42 5.62
N ILE A 375 -18.39 11.41 6.11
CA ILE A 375 -17.96 10.49 7.17
C ILE A 375 -18.57 10.96 8.48
N LYS A 376 -19.40 10.11 9.10
CA LYS A 376 -20.05 10.42 10.37
C LYS A 376 -19.19 9.94 11.53
N VAL A 377 -18.76 10.81 12.42
CA VAL A 377 -17.91 10.47 13.58
C VAL A 377 -18.70 10.71 14.87
N ASP A 378 -18.93 9.67 15.65
CA ASP A 378 -19.51 9.79 17.00
C ASP A 378 -18.44 10.18 18.02
N LEU A 379 -18.45 11.44 18.42
CA LEU A 379 -17.45 12.00 19.33
C LEU A 379 -17.64 11.54 20.79
N SER A 380 -18.79 10.95 21.11
CA SER A 380 -19.11 10.53 22.48
C SER A 380 -18.42 9.22 22.87
N THR A 381 -17.97 8.46 21.86
CA THR A 381 -17.27 7.18 22.02
C THR A 381 -15.89 7.33 22.67
N ALA A 382 -15.25 6.19 22.98
CA ALA A 382 -13.82 6.16 23.25
C ALA A 382 -13.02 6.42 21.94
N PRO A 383 -11.74 6.80 22.00
CA PRO A 383 -10.89 6.96 20.81
C PRO A 383 -10.93 5.73 19.90
N ALA A 384 -10.80 5.97 18.59
CA ALA A 384 -10.66 4.92 17.61
C ALA A 384 -9.37 4.11 17.88
N ARG A 385 -9.46 2.79 17.75
CA ARG A 385 -8.28 1.90 17.81
C ARG A 385 -7.50 2.03 16.51
N LEU A 386 -6.18 2.11 16.54
CA LEU A 386 -5.38 2.39 15.35
C LEU A 386 -4.66 1.14 14.82
N ALA A 387 -4.56 1.07 13.49
CA ALA A 387 -3.71 0.11 12.80
C ALA A 387 -2.22 0.48 12.98
N GLY A 388 -1.37 -0.54 13.08
CA GLY A 388 0.08 -0.44 13.00
C GLY A 388 0.58 -1.38 11.91
N GLY A 389 1.49 -2.28 12.27
CA GLY A 389 2.01 -3.33 11.38
C GLY A 389 1.44 -4.72 11.66
N GLY A 390 0.31 -4.81 12.36
CA GLY A 390 -0.28 -6.09 12.75
C GLY A 390 0.49 -6.85 13.84
N ALA A 391 -0.02 -8.04 14.18
CA ALA A 391 0.56 -8.89 15.23
C ALA A 391 2.00 -9.34 14.95
N GLY A 392 2.43 -9.35 13.68
CA GLY A 392 3.78 -9.71 13.25
C GLY A 392 4.82 -8.61 13.45
N PHE A 393 4.40 -7.35 13.63
CA PHE A 393 5.30 -6.20 13.76
C PHE A 393 5.34 -5.70 15.21
N LEU A 394 6.08 -6.40 16.07
CA LEU A 394 6.10 -6.17 17.52
C LEU A 394 6.51 -4.74 17.95
N ALA A 395 7.23 -4.00 17.12
CA ALA A 395 7.65 -2.63 17.41
C ALA A 395 6.49 -1.62 17.34
N ASN A 396 5.47 -1.91 16.52
CA ASN A 396 4.29 -1.06 16.35
C ASN A 396 3.08 -1.94 15.97
N PRO A 397 2.58 -2.79 16.88
CA PRO A 397 1.43 -3.64 16.61
C PRO A 397 0.14 -2.80 16.55
N ASP A 398 -0.88 -3.35 15.93
CA ASP A 398 -2.25 -2.79 16.00
C ASP A 398 -2.70 -2.64 17.45
N ASP A 399 -3.56 -1.66 17.70
CA ASP A 399 -4.17 -1.50 19.02
C ASP A 399 -5.04 -2.70 19.40
N GLU A 400 -5.11 -2.99 20.70
CA GLU A 400 -5.90 -4.11 21.21
C GLU A 400 -7.38 -3.95 20.83
N GLY A 401 -7.90 -4.95 20.11
CA GLY A 401 -9.28 -4.97 19.62
C GLY A 401 -9.50 -4.23 18.29
N PHE A 402 -8.44 -3.69 17.67
CA PHE A 402 -8.52 -3.22 16.29
C PHE A 402 -8.90 -4.38 15.36
N ASN A 403 -9.80 -4.10 14.43
CA ASN A 403 -10.06 -4.99 13.30
C ASN A 403 -10.31 -4.15 12.04
N ARG A 404 -9.63 -4.48 10.94
CA ARG A 404 -9.77 -3.78 9.65
C ARG A 404 -11.18 -3.81 9.08
N LEU A 405 -12.01 -4.80 9.45
CA LEU A 405 -13.41 -4.91 9.04
C LEU A 405 -14.38 -4.16 9.94
N GLY A 406 -13.88 -3.39 10.92
CA GLY A 406 -14.71 -2.66 11.88
C GLY A 406 -15.71 -3.56 12.59
N ILE A 407 -16.99 -3.18 12.56
CA ILE A 407 -18.08 -3.92 13.23
C ILE A 407 -18.21 -5.37 12.74
N PHE A 408 -17.91 -5.66 11.48
CA PHE A 408 -18.00 -7.02 10.94
C PHE A 408 -16.91 -7.94 11.47
N GLY A 409 -15.77 -7.38 11.88
CA GLY A 409 -14.69 -8.07 12.58
C GLY A 409 -14.79 -8.01 14.12
N GLY A 410 -15.88 -7.46 14.66
CA GLY A 410 -16.11 -7.31 16.09
C GLY A 410 -15.50 -6.07 16.74
N ASP A 411 -14.85 -5.20 15.96
CA ASP A 411 -14.33 -3.92 16.46
C ASP A 411 -15.48 -2.91 16.59
N THR A 412 -15.89 -2.71 17.84
CA THR A 412 -17.03 -1.87 18.21
C THR A 412 -16.69 -0.90 19.33
N LEU A 413 -17.42 0.21 19.35
CA LEU A 413 -17.40 1.22 20.39
C LEU A 413 -18.81 1.40 20.96
N THR A 414 -18.92 2.12 22.07
CA THR A 414 -20.21 2.43 22.70
C THR A 414 -20.48 3.92 22.62
N SER A 415 -21.52 4.28 21.88
CA SER A 415 -22.07 5.63 21.81
C SER A 415 -22.90 5.95 23.05
N THR A 416 -22.85 7.20 23.51
CA THR A 416 -23.77 7.74 24.53
C THR A 416 -24.83 8.66 23.94
N VAL A 417 -24.79 8.93 22.63
CA VAL A 417 -25.66 9.90 21.94
C VAL A 417 -26.51 9.27 20.83
N GLN A 418 -26.23 8.01 20.47
CA GLN A 418 -26.99 7.24 19.49
C GLN A 418 -27.44 5.90 20.08
N PRO A 419 -28.57 5.35 19.61
CA PRO A 419 -29.04 4.03 20.03
C PRO A 419 -28.12 2.87 19.57
N GLY A 420 -27.31 3.09 18.52
CA GLY A 420 -26.42 2.10 17.93
C GLY A 420 -27.12 0.86 17.33
N PHE A 421 -26.33 -0.06 16.82
CA PHE A 421 -26.74 -1.45 16.54
C PHE A 421 -27.09 -2.16 17.85
N PHE A 422 -27.94 -3.19 17.74
CA PHE A 422 -28.43 -4.01 18.85
C PHE A 422 -29.19 -3.25 19.95
N GLY A 423 -29.46 -1.95 19.75
CA GLY A 423 -30.23 -1.10 20.67
C GLY A 423 -29.52 -0.79 22.00
N ASN A 424 -28.19 -0.96 22.07
CA ASN A 424 -27.39 -0.83 23.28
C ASN A 424 -26.23 0.19 23.15
N GLY A 425 -26.30 1.08 22.15
CA GLY A 425 -25.26 2.06 21.86
C GLY A 425 -24.07 1.51 21.08
N THR A 426 -24.09 0.25 20.64
CA THR A 426 -22.99 -0.33 19.86
C THR A 426 -22.86 0.36 18.51
N VAL A 427 -21.71 0.97 18.25
CA VAL A 427 -21.37 1.57 16.95
C VAL A 427 -20.07 0.94 16.42
N PRO A 428 -19.81 0.99 15.10
CA PRO A 428 -18.53 0.55 14.55
C PRO A 428 -17.33 1.23 15.22
N GLY A 429 -16.20 0.52 15.36
CA GLY A 429 -14.95 1.09 15.87
C GLY A 429 -14.10 1.83 14.83
N GLY A 430 -14.41 1.63 13.55
CA GLY A 430 -13.90 2.36 12.40
C GLY A 430 -15.05 2.64 11.42
N TRP A 431 -14.79 2.66 10.12
CA TRP A 431 -15.84 2.93 9.13
C TRP A 431 -17.07 1.99 9.25
N PRO A 432 -18.32 2.51 9.22
CA PRO A 432 -18.74 3.89 8.94
C PRO A 432 -18.91 4.84 10.15
N ASN A 433 -18.41 4.51 11.33
CA ASN A 433 -18.31 5.47 12.45
C ASN A 433 -16.90 6.08 12.48
N GLY A 434 -16.73 7.12 11.67
CA GLY A 434 -15.43 7.62 11.25
C GLY A 434 -14.87 6.82 10.09
N ARG A 435 -13.61 7.10 9.76
CA ARG A 435 -12.75 6.32 8.87
C ARG A 435 -11.33 6.57 9.33
N ARG A 436 -10.64 5.52 9.76
CA ARG A 436 -9.24 5.56 10.21
C ARG A 436 -8.35 4.87 9.19
N PHE A 437 -7.06 5.15 9.27
CA PHE A 437 -6.06 4.40 8.51
C PHE A 437 -6.13 2.91 8.90
N GLY A 438 -6.06 2.04 7.90
CA GLY A 438 -6.16 0.59 8.08
C GLY A 438 -7.57 -0.01 8.00
N ASP A 439 -8.65 0.80 7.94
CA ASP A 439 -9.98 0.27 7.66
C ASP A 439 -10.03 -0.29 6.22
N ASP A 440 -10.45 -1.55 6.08
CA ASP A 440 -10.62 -2.24 4.79
C ASP A 440 -11.97 -1.86 4.18
N VAL A 441 -12.03 -0.66 3.62
CA VAL A 441 -13.28 -0.07 3.15
C VAL A 441 -13.90 -0.85 1.99
N LEU A 442 -13.11 -1.61 1.23
CA LEU A 442 -13.63 -2.50 0.17
C LEU A 442 -14.38 -3.68 0.79
N ASP A 443 -13.72 -4.46 1.65
CA ASP A 443 -14.35 -5.61 2.29
C ASP A 443 -15.54 -5.20 3.16
N ILE A 444 -15.44 -4.07 3.88
CA ILE A 444 -16.56 -3.54 4.69
C ILE A 444 -17.73 -3.17 3.77
N THR A 445 -17.48 -2.48 2.65
CA THR A 445 -18.55 -2.06 1.73
C THR A 445 -19.24 -3.25 1.09
N VAL A 446 -18.48 -4.25 0.63
CA VAL A 446 -19.06 -5.46 0.04
C VAL A 446 -19.82 -6.26 1.09
N SER A 447 -19.28 -6.39 2.31
CA SER A 447 -19.99 -7.02 3.45
C SER A 447 -21.31 -6.31 3.73
N ALA A 448 -21.33 -4.98 3.71
CA ALA A 448 -22.57 -4.20 3.89
C ALA A 448 -23.55 -4.43 2.73
N ILE A 449 -23.09 -4.51 1.48
CA ILE A 449 -23.93 -4.79 0.32
C ILE A 449 -24.56 -6.20 0.37
N LEU A 450 -23.82 -7.21 0.83
CA LEU A 450 -24.32 -8.58 0.96
C LEU A 450 -25.20 -8.79 2.20
N SER A 451 -25.12 -7.89 3.18
CA SER A 451 -25.89 -7.94 4.43
C SER A 451 -27.25 -7.23 4.30
N ASP A 452 -28.19 -7.56 5.20
CA ASP A 452 -29.40 -6.77 5.46
C ASP A 452 -29.27 -6.07 6.81
N LEU A 453 -28.91 -4.79 6.78
CA LEU A 453 -28.69 -3.99 7.99
C LEU A 453 -29.92 -3.15 8.36
N ARG A 454 -31.06 -3.35 7.70
CA ARG A 454 -32.28 -2.53 7.89
C ARG A 454 -32.98 -2.80 9.21
N ASP A 455 -32.79 -3.98 9.79
CA ASP A 455 -33.09 -4.25 11.21
C ASP A 455 -31.80 -4.09 12.02
N PRO A 456 -31.53 -2.92 12.62
CA PRO A 456 -30.32 -2.71 13.41
C PRO A 456 -30.30 -3.53 14.70
N VAL A 457 -31.43 -4.10 15.13
CA VAL A 457 -31.50 -4.94 16.33
C VAL A 457 -31.14 -6.39 16.00
N ASN A 458 -31.59 -6.90 14.86
CA ASN A 458 -31.31 -8.26 14.38
C ASN A 458 -30.85 -8.25 12.90
N PRO A 459 -29.68 -7.68 12.60
CA PRO A 459 -29.21 -7.59 11.22
C PRO A 459 -28.85 -8.97 10.68
N VAL A 460 -29.06 -9.19 9.38
CA VAL A 460 -28.56 -10.38 8.68
C VAL A 460 -27.19 -10.04 8.13
N ILE A 461 -26.14 -10.62 8.71
CA ILE A 461 -24.76 -10.33 8.34
C ILE A 461 -24.23 -11.41 7.40
N THR A 462 -23.72 -10.97 6.24
CA THR A 462 -23.02 -11.79 5.26
C THR A 462 -21.63 -11.20 5.05
N PRO A 463 -20.60 -11.67 5.79
CA PRO A 463 -19.24 -11.13 5.68
C PRO A 463 -18.61 -11.45 4.32
N ALA A 464 -17.81 -10.52 3.82
CA ALA A 464 -17.01 -10.63 2.60
C ALA A 464 -15.52 -10.43 2.89
N ASP A 465 -15.04 -11.04 3.97
CA ASP A 465 -13.64 -10.93 4.41
C ASP A 465 -12.67 -11.53 3.36
N GLY A 466 -11.72 -10.72 2.89
CA GLY A 466 -10.72 -11.06 1.90
C GLY A 466 -11.30 -11.31 0.51
N ILE A 467 -12.35 -10.58 0.11
CA ILE A 467 -13.00 -10.83 -1.19
C ILE A 467 -12.08 -10.53 -2.36
N ASP A 468 -11.22 -9.53 -2.22
CA ASP A 468 -10.26 -9.11 -3.23
C ASP A 468 -8.85 -9.70 -2.99
N ASN A 469 -8.70 -10.52 -1.94
CA ASN A 469 -7.46 -11.15 -1.50
C ASN A 469 -6.37 -10.14 -1.02
N VAL A 470 -6.75 -8.92 -0.62
CA VAL A 470 -5.85 -7.89 -0.07
C VAL A 470 -6.31 -7.50 1.33
N ASN A 471 -5.59 -7.95 2.37
CA ASN A 471 -6.03 -7.82 3.77
C ASN A 471 -5.24 -6.79 4.57
N SER A 472 -4.31 -6.07 3.93
CA SER A 472 -3.43 -5.12 4.59
C SER A 472 -2.79 -4.20 3.57
N ASN A 473 -2.43 -3.01 4.04
CA ASN A 473 -1.55 -2.08 3.35
C ASN A 473 -0.16 -2.68 3.11
N ASP A 474 0.55 -2.19 2.09
CA ASP A 474 1.92 -2.59 1.79
C ASP A 474 2.96 -1.98 2.76
N SER A 475 2.54 -0.99 3.54
CA SER A 475 3.35 -0.24 4.49
C SER A 475 2.71 -0.17 5.88
N VAL A 476 3.57 0.00 6.89
CA VAL A 476 3.13 0.14 8.29
C VAL A 476 2.64 1.56 8.55
N TYR A 477 1.41 1.70 9.06
CA TYR A 477 0.87 2.99 9.50
C TYR A 477 1.53 3.48 10.79
N SER A 478 1.50 4.79 11.00
CA SER A 478 1.87 5.38 12.29
C SER A 478 0.65 5.45 13.21
N LYS A 479 0.84 5.21 14.51
CA LYS A 479 -0.22 5.40 15.52
C LYS A 479 -0.21 6.79 16.14
N VAL A 480 0.66 7.66 15.61
CA VAL A 480 0.79 9.06 15.97
C VAL A 480 0.66 9.93 14.75
N PHE A 481 0.28 11.19 14.96
CA PHE A 481 0.13 12.20 13.92
C PHE A 481 1.37 12.27 13.01
N PRO A 482 1.26 12.18 11.66
CA PRO A 482 0.05 12.29 10.83
C PRO A 482 -0.63 10.96 10.44
N TYR A 483 -0.33 9.86 11.13
CA TYR A 483 -0.94 8.52 11.03
C TYR A 483 -0.69 7.72 9.74
N ALA A 484 -0.55 8.36 8.58
CA ALA A 484 -0.12 7.69 7.36
C ALA A 484 1.28 7.06 7.52
N GLY A 485 1.64 6.07 6.70
CA GLY A 485 2.99 5.54 6.58
C GLY A 485 3.97 6.54 5.94
N THR A 486 5.27 6.30 6.12
CA THR A 486 6.33 7.14 5.55
C THR A 486 6.36 6.96 4.02
N PRO A 487 6.50 8.04 3.22
CA PRO A 487 6.49 7.93 1.76
C PRO A 487 7.59 6.98 1.25
N HIS A 488 7.27 6.16 0.26
CA HIS A 488 8.20 5.22 -0.38
C HIS A 488 9.42 5.92 -0.96
N ASN A 489 10.55 5.19 -1.02
CA ASN A 489 11.83 5.71 -1.50
C ASN A 489 11.94 5.68 -3.03
N GLY A 490 12.12 6.82 -3.68
CA GLY A 490 12.32 6.88 -5.14
C GLY A 490 13.51 6.15 -5.76
N ARG A 491 14.50 5.69 -4.99
CA ARG A 491 15.74 5.12 -5.53
C ARG A 491 15.67 3.63 -5.87
N ASN A 492 15.22 2.82 -4.92
CA ASN A 492 15.24 1.36 -4.99
C ASN A 492 13.83 0.77 -4.80
N HIS A 493 12.79 1.58 -4.97
CA HIS A 493 11.42 1.12 -4.84
C HIS A 493 11.00 0.25 -6.04
N MET A 494 10.27 -0.81 -5.73
CA MET A 494 9.60 -1.66 -6.71
C MET A 494 8.13 -1.73 -6.33
N HIS A 495 7.25 -1.38 -7.27
CA HIS A 495 5.83 -1.64 -7.17
C HIS A 495 5.60 -3.12 -6.98
N HIS A 496 4.83 -3.49 -5.95
CA HIS A 496 4.42 -4.87 -5.67
C HIS A 496 5.54 -5.87 -5.87
N SER A 497 6.47 -5.96 -4.90
CA SER A 497 7.63 -6.88 -4.91
C SER A 497 7.41 -8.07 -5.84
N ALA A 498 7.95 -7.98 -7.06
CA ALA A 498 7.45 -8.70 -8.22
C ALA A 498 7.70 -10.20 -8.13
N LEU A 499 6.90 -10.99 -7.37
CA LEU A 499 7.26 -12.38 -7.08
C LEU A 499 8.77 -12.52 -6.80
N ALA A 500 9.36 -11.51 -6.15
CA ALA A 500 10.59 -11.69 -5.45
C ALA A 500 10.09 -12.39 -4.21
N VAL A 501 9.96 -13.70 -4.33
CA VAL A 501 10.17 -14.59 -3.21
C VAL A 501 11.46 -14.05 -2.58
N VAL A 502 11.34 -13.23 -1.54
CA VAL A 502 12.36 -13.17 -0.51
C VAL A 502 12.23 -14.51 0.21
N THR A 503 12.55 -15.59 -0.50
CA THR A 503 13.52 -16.49 0.06
C THR A 503 14.66 -15.53 0.34
N GLU A 504 15.13 -15.42 1.59
CA GLU A 504 16.57 -15.29 1.75
C GLU A 504 17.19 -16.11 0.62
N ASP A 505 18.07 -15.57 -0.23
CA ASP A 505 18.79 -16.39 -1.20
C ASP A 505 19.59 -17.41 -0.37
N ARG A 506 18.89 -18.47 0.04
CA ARG A 506 19.39 -19.54 0.87
C ARG A 506 20.13 -20.34 -0.14
N PHE A 507 21.43 -20.20 -0.10
CA PHE A 507 22.33 -21.06 -0.83
C PHE A 507 21.94 -22.51 -0.54
N LEU A 508 21.27 -23.15 -1.51
CA LEU A 508 20.70 -24.49 -1.34
C LEU A 508 21.82 -25.53 -1.33
N ASN A 509 22.70 -25.45 -2.34
CA ASN A 509 23.84 -26.35 -2.47
C ASN A 509 24.94 -25.81 -3.38
N VAL A 510 26.12 -26.43 -3.27
CA VAL A 510 27.19 -26.39 -4.28
C VAL A 510 27.59 -27.80 -4.65
N SER A 511 27.88 -28.01 -5.93
CA SER A 511 28.37 -29.28 -6.48
C SER A 511 29.53 -29.01 -7.42
N THR A 512 30.63 -29.75 -7.25
CA THR A 512 31.77 -29.71 -8.18
C THR A 512 32.15 -31.12 -8.56
N ARG A 513 32.23 -31.37 -9.88
CA ARG A 513 32.72 -32.63 -10.45
C ARG A 513 34.12 -32.45 -10.98
N GLY A 514 35.04 -33.33 -10.60
CA GLY A 514 36.41 -33.27 -11.12
C GLY A 514 37.19 -34.57 -10.94
N PRO A 515 38.34 -34.68 -11.60
CA PRO A 515 39.26 -35.79 -11.38
C PRO A 515 39.85 -35.73 -9.97
N VAL A 516 39.96 -36.89 -9.35
CA VAL A 516 40.69 -37.16 -8.11
C VAL A 516 41.91 -37.98 -8.50
N GLU A 517 43.09 -37.46 -8.21
CA GLU A 517 44.36 -38.12 -8.46
C GLU A 517 45.09 -38.41 -7.14
N THR A 518 46.40 -38.66 -7.20
CA THR A 518 47.22 -39.02 -6.04
C THR A 518 47.98 -37.83 -5.46
N GLY A 519 48.48 -37.96 -4.23
CA GLY A 519 49.26 -36.91 -3.57
C GLY A 519 48.41 -35.67 -3.27
N ASP A 520 48.87 -34.51 -3.71
CA ASP A 520 48.18 -33.23 -3.51
C ASP A 520 47.17 -32.90 -4.63
N SER A 521 47.12 -33.72 -5.68
CA SER A 521 46.18 -33.58 -6.80
C SER A 521 44.80 -34.18 -6.45
N VAL A 522 44.16 -33.61 -5.42
CA VAL A 522 42.86 -34.04 -4.91
C VAL A 522 41.73 -33.14 -5.41
N LEU A 523 40.48 -33.64 -5.35
CA LEU A 523 39.33 -32.78 -5.59
C LEU A 523 39.03 -31.98 -4.32
N ILE A 524 38.90 -30.66 -4.47
CA ILE A 524 38.67 -29.74 -3.36
C ILE A 524 37.36 -28.99 -3.61
N GLY A 525 36.48 -29.01 -2.60
CA GLY A 525 35.32 -28.13 -2.49
C GLY A 525 35.54 -27.10 -1.38
N GLY A 526 34.90 -25.94 -1.49
CA GLY A 526 35.00 -24.89 -0.47
C GLY A 526 33.67 -24.17 -0.26
N VAL A 527 33.38 -23.83 0.99
CA VAL A 527 32.19 -23.06 1.38
C VAL A 527 32.54 -22.05 2.47
N ILE A 528 31.82 -20.94 2.49
CA ILE A 528 31.90 -19.94 3.55
C ILE A 528 30.54 -19.88 4.24
N ILE A 529 30.50 -20.17 5.53
CA ILE A 529 29.32 -19.96 6.38
C ILE A 529 29.31 -18.49 6.82
N GLY A 530 28.33 -17.72 6.36
CA GLY A 530 28.13 -16.31 6.72
C GLY A 530 27.23 -16.12 7.95
N GLY A 531 26.98 -14.86 8.33
CA GLY A 531 26.09 -14.52 9.44
C GLY A 531 26.74 -14.65 10.83
N ASN A 532 25.89 -14.73 11.87
CA ASN A 532 26.30 -14.80 13.28
C ASN A 532 25.80 -16.06 14.02
N ALA A 533 25.15 -16.98 13.31
CA ALA A 533 24.59 -18.21 13.86
C ALA A 533 25.33 -19.45 13.30
N VAL A 534 25.25 -20.55 14.05
CA VAL A 534 25.69 -21.88 13.58
C VAL A 534 24.72 -22.38 12.51
N LYS A 535 25.23 -23.10 11.51
CA LYS A 535 24.46 -23.66 10.39
C LYS A 535 24.64 -25.17 10.30
N SER A 536 23.53 -25.90 10.16
CA SER A 536 23.56 -27.34 9.94
C SER A 536 23.73 -27.66 8.45
N VAL A 537 24.71 -28.47 8.10
CA VAL A 537 25.06 -28.80 6.72
C VAL A 537 25.37 -30.27 6.53
N ILE A 538 25.22 -30.77 5.30
CA ILE A 538 25.75 -32.07 4.87
C ILE A 538 26.73 -31.89 3.72
N PHE A 539 27.89 -32.55 3.80
CA PHE A 539 28.82 -32.70 2.68
C PHE A 539 28.84 -34.15 2.21
N ARG A 540 28.98 -34.35 0.89
CA ARG A 540 29.01 -35.67 0.25
C ARG A 540 30.15 -35.76 -0.75
N ALA A 541 30.72 -36.94 -0.87
CA ALA A 541 31.64 -37.32 -1.93
C ALA A 541 31.09 -38.53 -2.68
N LEU A 542 30.67 -38.33 -3.94
CA LEU A 542 30.04 -39.35 -4.77
C LEU A 542 31.02 -39.88 -5.81
N GLY A 543 30.97 -41.17 -6.06
CA GLY A 543 31.88 -41.91 -6.93
C GLY A 543 31.14 -43.02 -7.66
N PRO A 544 30.95 -44.21 -7.07
CA PRO A 544 30.29 -45.35 -7.72
C PRO A 544 28.89 -45.03 -8.27
N SER A 545 28.10 -44.19 -7.57
CA SER A 545 26.75 -43.83 -8.03
C SER A 545 26.73 -43.03 -9.34
N LEU A 546 27.88 -42.50 -9.77
CA LEU A 546 28.02 -41.73 -11.01
C LEU A 546 28.06 -42.61 -12.27
N GLU A 547 28.28 -43.93 -12.15
CA GLU A 547 28.34 -44.86 -13.30
C GLU A 547 27.03 -44.84 -14.10
N GLY A 548 25.88 -44.69 -13.44
CA GLY A 548 24.57 -44.57 -14.07
C GLY A 548 24.30 -43.24 -14.79
N ASN A 549 25.18 -42.24 -14.63
CA ASN A 549 24.96 -40.86 -15.08
C ASN A 549 25.90 -40.42 -16.23
N SER A 550 26.40 -41.37 -17.03
CA SER A 550 27.31 -41.11 -18.16
C SER A 550 28.63 -40.42 -17.78
N VAL A 551 29.07 -40.55 -16.52
CA VAL A 551 30.39 -40.12 -16.07
C VAL A 551 31.40 -41.21 -16.40
N MET A 552 32.43 -40.88 -17.18
CA MET A 552 33.51 -41.81 -17.47
C MET A 552 34.46 -41.90 -16.28
N ASP A 553 34.88 -43.13 -15.94
CA ASP A 553 35.86 -43.44 -14.90
C ASP A 553 35.48 -42.91 -13.50
N PRO A 554 34.30 -43.26 -12.94
CA PRO A 554 33.91 -42.84 -11.60
C PRO A 554 34.90 -43.36 -10.55
N LEU A 555 35.20 -42.54 -9.55
CA LEU A 555 36.06 -42.93 -8.44
C LEU A 555 35.38 -44.05 -7.64
N ALA A 556 36.03 -45.22 -7.57
CA ALA A 556 35.40 -46.43 -7.04
C ALA A 556 35.16 -46.42 -5.51
N ASP A 557 35.89 -45.61 -4.76
CA ASP A 557 35.83 -45.58 -3.29
C ASP A 557 36.29 -44.18 -2.79
N PRO A 558 35.39 -43.18 -2.77
CA PRO A 558 35.70 -41.82 -2.34
C PRO A 558 35.71 -41.67 -0.81
N THR A 559 36.76 -41.05 -0.29
CA THR A 559 36.86 -40.58 1.11
C THR A 559 36.71 -39.07 1.18
N LEU A 560 36.14 -38.56 2.27
CA LEU A 560 35.86 -37.14 2.49
C LEU A 560 36.49 -36.65 3.80
N GLU A 561 37.24 -35.56 3.72
CA GLU A 561 37.80 -34.84 4.87
C GLU A 561 37.34 -33.38 4.86
N ILE A 562 36.99 -32.82 6.02
CA ILE A 562 36.58 -31.41 6.16
C ILE A 562 37.61 -30.68 7.03
N TYR A 563 38.06 -29.52 6.58
CA TYR A 563 39.05 -28.69 7.26
C TYR A 563 38.52 -27.28 7.54
N GLN A 564 39.00 -26.69 8.64
CA GLN A 564 38.97 -25.25 8.90
C GLN A 564 40.41 -24.74 9.01
N GLY A 565 40.89 -24.01 8.00
CA GLY A 565 42.31 -23.69 7.87
C GLY A 565 43.14 -24.96 7.68
N SER A 566 44.02 -25.28 8.63
CA SER A 566 44.84 -26.51 8.61
C SER A 566 44.35 -27.60 9.58
N THR A 567 43.23 -27.36 10.27
CA THR A 567 42.68 -28.28 11.27
C THR A 567 41.64 -29.19 10.62
N LEU A 568 41.83 -30.50 10.70
CA LEU A 568 40.82 -31.48 10.32
C LEU A 568 39.68 -31.45 11.36
N ILE A 569 38.45 -31.22 10.90
CA ILE A 569 37.27 -31.14 11.76
C ILE A 569 36.38 -32.38 11.67
N ALA A 570 36.36 -33.07 10.52
CA ALA A 570 35.63 -34.33 10.34
C ALA A 570 36.17 -35.13 9.16
N SER A 571 35.99 -36.46 9.18
CA SER A 571 36.34 -37.34 8.06
C SER A 571 35.40 -38.54 7.99
N ASN A 572 35.09 -39.00 6.78
CA ASN A 572 34.27 -40.19 6.54
C ASN A 572 34.74 -40.93 5.27
N ASP A 573 34.59 -42.25 5.30
CA ASP A 573 34.95 -43.19 4.22
C ASP A 573 33.67 -43.78 3.64
N ASN A 574 32.84 -44.43 4.47
CA ASN A 574 31.52 -44.89 4.08
C ASN A 574 30.45 -44.18 4.90
N TRP A 575 29.43 -43.63 4.25
CA TRP A 575 28.42 -42.79 4.89
C TRP A 575 27.62 -43.53 5.99
N GLN A 576 27.57 -44.86 5.91
CA GLN A 576 26.89 -45.71 6.89
C GLN A 576 27.72 -46.00 8.14
N ASP A 577 29.02 -45.67 8.18
CA ASP A 577 29.91 -46.06 9.27
C ASP A 577 29.64 -45.31 10.57
N THR A 578 29.35 -44.00 10.48
CA THR A 578 29.31 -43.10 11.65
C THR A 578 27.99 -42.36 11.83
N GLN A 579 27.29 -42.00 10.75
CA GLN A 579 26.12 -41.11 10.79
C GLN A 579 24.95 -41.64 9.94
N ALA A 580 24.82 -42.97 9.79
CA ALA A 580 23.83 -43.59 8.91
C ALA A 580 22.39 -43.08 9.12
N ASP A 581 21.91 -43.07 10.37
CA ASP A 581 20.55 -42.63 10.70
C ASP A 581 20.34 -41.14 10.45
N GLU A 582 21.33 -40.31 10.83
CA GLU A 582 21.30 -38.85 10.65
C GLU A 582 21.32 -38.46 9.17
N ILE A 583 22.24 -39.05 8.39
CA ILE A 583 22.34 -38.85 6.95
C ILE A 583 21.08 -39.34 6.23
N THR A 584 20.50 -40.47 6.65
CA THR A 584 19.22 -40.94 6.11
C THR A 584 18.09 -39.96 6.38
N ALA A 585 18.03 -39.38 7.59
CA ALA A 585 16.99 -38.42 7.98
C ALA A 585 17.03 -37.13 7.13
N THR A 586 18.19 -36.74 6.58
CA THR A 586 18.29 -35.59 5.67
C THR A 586 17.60 -35.81 4.32
N GLY A 587 17.30 -37.06 3.94
CA GLY A 587 16.85 -37.39 2.58
C GLY A 587 17.95 -37.32 1.50
N LEU A 588 19.20 -37.03 1.88
CA LEU A 588 20.35 -36.85 0.99
C LEU A 588 21.40 -37.97 1.13
N ALA A 589 21.03 -39.15 1.65
CA ALA A 589 21.94 -40.28 1.73
C ALA A 589 22.51 -40.68 0.35
N PRO A 590 23.84 -40.89 0.23
CA PRO A 590 24.42 -41.48 -0.97
C PRO A 590 23.77 -42.84 -1.30
N SER A 591 23.63 -43.13 -2.60
CA SER A 591 22.94 -44.36 -3.04
C SER A 591 23.86 -45.58 -3.03
N ASP A 592 25.18 -45.38 -3.09
CA ASP A 592 26.16 -46.44 -2.93
C ASP A 592 26.72 -46.45 -1.49
N PRO A 593 26.80 -47.61 -0.82
CA PRO A 593 27.38 -47.71 0.52
C PRO A 593 28.85 -47.28 0.63
N LEU A 594 29.63 -47.32 -0.45
CA LEU A 594 31.05 -46.94 -0.47
C LEU A 594 31.28 -45.43 -0.64
N GLU A 595 30.22 -44.63 -0.69
CA GLU A 595 30.32 -43.18 -0.79
C GLU A 595 30.42 -42.53 0.59
N ALA A 596 31.13 -41.40 0.68
CA ALA A 596 31.30 -40.69 1.95
C ALA A 596 30.29 -39.56 2.11
N ALA A 597 29.78 -39.38 3.33
CA ALA A 597 28.99 -38.20 3.70
C ALA A 597 29.16 -37.86 5.18
N ILE A 598 29.04 -36.57 5.50
CA ILE A 598 29.21 -36.02 6.86
C ILE A 598 28.15 -34.95 7.10
N VAL A 599 27.38 -35.09 8.18
CA VAL A 599 26.48 -34.04 8.69
C VAL A 599 27.17 -33.32 9.85
N LEU A 600 27.10 -32.00 9.91
CA LEU A 600 27.74 -31.21 10.96
C LEU A 600 27.14 -29.81 11.09
N ASP A 601 27.24 -29.27 12.31
CA ASP A 601 26.88 -27.91 12.64
C ASP A 601 28.14 -27.01 12.62
N LEU A 602 28.15 -26.00 11.74
CA LEU A 602 29.29 -25.13 11.50
C LEU A 602 29.04 -23.70 11.95
N ALA A 603 29.96 -23.15 12.75
CA ALA A 603 29.98 -21.72 13.03
C ALA A 603 30.39 -20.90 11.79
N PRO A 604 30.11 -19.58 11.74
CA PRO A 604 30.55 -18.72 10.65
C PRO A 604 32.06 -18.81 10.40
N GLY A 605 32.45 -19.03 9.15
CA GLY A 605 33.85 -19.30 8.78
C GLY A 605 34.01 -19.99 7.42
N ALA A 606 35.25 -20.07 6.94
CA ALA A 606 35.60 -20.74 5.69
C ALA A 606 36.01 -22.20 5.96
N TYR A 607 35.45 -23.11 5.17
CA TYR A 607 35.67 -24.55 5.28
C TYR A 607 36.07 -25.16 3.94
N THR A 608 36.85 -26.23 4.00
CA THR A 608 37.39 -26.93 2.82
C THR A 608 37.08 -28.40 2.91
N MET A 609 36.46 -28.94 1.87
CA MET A 609 36.22 -30.37 1.68
C MET A 609 37.31 -30.93 0.77
N ILE A 610 37.95 -32.02 1.17
CA ILE A 610 38.95 -32.73 0.38
C ILE A 610 38.43 -34.13 0.08
N VAL A 611 38.35 -34.47 -1.20
CA VAL A 611 37.97 -35.80 -1.66
C VAL A 611 39.19 -36.55 -2.19
N ARG A 612 39.40 -37.77 -1.69
CA ARG A 612 40.50 -38.67 -2.08
C ARG A 612 39.96 -40.03 -2.45
N GLY A 613 40.64 -40.71 -3.38
CA GLY A 613 40.44 -42.14 -3.58
C GLY A 613 41.09 -42.95 -2.47
N LYS A 614 40.36 -43.87 -1.87
CA LYS A 614 40.89 -44.77 -0.85
C LYS A 614 42.09 -45.54 -1.37
N ASN A 615 43.12 -45.69 -0.55
CA ASN A 615 44.40 -46.31 -0.93
C ASN A 615 45.10 -45.64 -2.14
N GLY A 616 44.77 -44.38 -2.45
CA GLY A 616 45.37 -43.65 -3.57
C GLY A 616 44.83 -44.06 -4.93
N THR A 617 43.58 -44.52 -5.01
CA THR A 617 42.90 -44.72 -6.29
C THR A 617 42.58 -43.39 -6.96
N THR A 618 42.35 -43.42 -8.27
CA THR A 618 42.04 -42.25 -9.09
C THR A 618 40.72 -42.46 -9.80
N GLY A 619 40.08 -41.36 -10.22
CA GLY A 619 38.83 -41.39 -10.98
C GLY A 619 38.12 -40.04 -10.89
N VAL A 620 36.90 -39.96 -11.39
CA VAL A 620 36.05 -38.76 -11.31
C VAL A 620 35.13 -38.87 -10.11
N ALA A 621 35.14 -37.86 -9.25
CA ALA A 621 34.21 -37.75 -8.13
C ALA A 621 33.39 -36.45 -8.22
N VAL A 622 32.29 -36.42 -7.49
CA VAL A 622 31.50 -35.22 -7.23
C VAL A 622 31.62 -34.90 -5.74
N VAL A 623 31.99 -33.67 -5.41
CA VAL A 623 31.91 -33.16 -4.03
C VAL A 623 30.78 -32.15 -3.93
N GLU A 624 29.93 -32.33 -2.92
CA GLU A 624 28.71 -31.55 -2.72
C GLU A 624 28.56 -31.06 -1.29
N GLY A 625 27.88 -29.92 -1.12
CA GLY A 625 27.46 -29.40 0.19
C GLY A 625 26.05 -28.82 0.13
N TYR A 626 25.23 -29.09 1.14
CA TYR A 626 23.84 -28.63 1.27
C TYR A 626 23.59 -27.96 2.62
N ASP A 627 22.76 -26.92 2.63
CA ASP A 627 22.16 -26.35 3.85
C ASP A 627 20.96 -27.21 4.30
N LEU A 628 20.99 -27.65 5.57
CA LEU A 628 19.96 -28.51 6.17
C LEU A 628 18.93 -27.75 7.00
N ASP A 629 19.16 -26.47 7.33
CA ASP A 629 18.26 -25.69 8.19
C ASP A 629 17.02 -25.16 7.43
N GLN A 630 16.59 -25.86 6.37
CA GLN A 630 15.59 -25.41 5.38
C GLN A 630 14.26 -24.99 6.00
#